data_AF-A0A075GSP1-F1
#
_entry.id   AF-A0A075GSP1-F1
#
_cell.length_a   1.000
_cell.length_b   1.000
_cell.length_c   1.000
_cell.angle_alpha   90.00
_cell.angle_beta   90.00
_cell.angle_gamma   90.00
#
_symmetry.space_group_name_H-M   'P 1'
#
loop_
_entity.id
_entity.type
_entity.pdbx_description
1 polymer ?
#
loop_
_entity_poly.entity_id
_entity_poly.type
_entity_poly.pdbx_seq_one_letter_code
_entity_poly.pdbx_strand_id
1 'polypeptide(L)'
;MYFSIFIFLVSVMIIPNAFASHDSDKQWGTISVDIPILELPYTSTDNPQPKKIKIFGTVEEPRSSAYVDMIITEPDGETYPVRIRVSGQGNYENFILICCNAVGKYSVSAEWKGYHIGNVTFDVVAKPKPQTITSPTPTAEPVTVIPDWIKIHAGWWAEGHIDDFTYLLGIQYLIKEGIMVIPPTETIESSGSQEVPEWIKNNAGWWAEGHIDDFTYVSGIQYLVKVGTIKVS
;
A
#
# COMPACT_ATOMS: atom_id res chain seq x y z
N MET A 1 43.28 42.92 -56.80
CA MET A 1 42.75 42.45 -55.50
C MET A 1 42.44 40.97 -55.66
N TYR A 2 43.35 40.10 -55.21
CA TYR A 2 43.25 38.64 -55.41
C TYR A 2 42.36 38.05 -54.31
N PHE A 3 41.27 37.38 -54.69
CA PHE A 3 40.48 36.57 -53.76
C PHE A 3 40.82 35.10 -53.98
N SER A 4 41.62 34.54 -53.06
CA SER A 4 41.83 33.11 -52.94
C SER A 4 40.57 32.45 -52.41
N ILE A 5 39.95 31.57 -53.21
CA ILE A 5 38.82 30.74 -52.78
C ILE A 5 39.41 29.42 -52.27
N PHE A 6 39.37 29.20 -50.96
CA PHE A 6 39.68 27.91 -50.35
C PHE A 6 38.42 27.03 -50.41
N ILE A 7 38.45 25.98 -51.24
CA ILE A 7 37.42 24.95 -51.27
C ILE A 7 37.79 23.91 -50.20
N PHE A 8 37.09 23.91 -49.06
CA PHE A 8 37.16 22.83 -48.09
C PHE A 8 36.35 21.63 -48.59
N LEU A 9 37.04 20.58 -49.02
CA LEU A 9 36.44 19.26 -49.24
C LEU A 9 36.07 18.66 -47.89
N VAL A 10 34.81 18.76 -47.47
CA VAL A 10 34.28 18.00 -46.35
C VAL A 10 33.99 16.59 -46.86
N SER A 11 34.90 15.66 -46.60
CA SER A 11 34.66 14.23 -46.79
C SER A 11 33.54 13.80 -45.84
N VAL A 12 32.34 13.64 -46.36
CA VAL A 12 31.22 13.03 -45.64
C VAL A 12 31.53 11.54 -45.50
N MET A 13 32.06 11.17 -44.34
CA MET A 13 32.18 9.78 -43.92
C MET A 13 30.77 9.28 -43.62
N ILE A 14 30.13 8.66 -44.61
CA ILE A 14 28.89 7.91 -44.41
C ILE A 14 29.28 6.66 -43.64
N ILE A 15 29.18 6.73 -42.32
CA ILE A 15 29.20 5.53 -41.48
C ILE A 15 27.93 4.76 -41.89
N PRO A 16 28.03 3.52 -42.41
CA PRO A 16 26.85 2.72 -42.61
C PRO A 16 26.26 2.50 -41.23
N ASN A 17 25.09 3.10 -40.99
CA ASN A 17 24.22 2.69 -39.90
C ASN A 17 23.99 1.19 -40.11
N ALA A 18 24.68 0.38 -39.32
CA ALA A 18 24.32 -0.99 -39.12
C ALA A 18 22.93 -0.95 -38.51
N PHE A 19 21.91 -1.05 -39.36
CA PHE A 19 20.57 -1.43 -38.95
C PHE A 19 20.70 -2.84 -38.35
N ALA A 20 20.93 -2.89 -37.04
CA ALA A 20 20.55 -4.05 -36.27
C ALA A 20 19.04 -4.18 -36.46
N SER A 21 18.60 -5.19 -37.21
CA SER A 21 17.21 -5.62 -37.21
C SER A 21 16.93 -6.14 -35.81
N HIS A 22 16.60 -5.24 -34.89
CA HIS A 22 16.03 -5.63 -33.61
C HIS A 22 14.64 -6.19 -33.97
N ASP A 23 14.44 -7.49 -33.76
CA ASP A 23 13.10 -8.08 -33.70
C ASP A 23 12.34 -7.33 -32.60
N SER A 24 11.65 -6.24 -32.96
CA SER A 24 10.89 -5.40 -32.02
C SER A 24 9.68 -6.13 -31.43
N ASP A 25 9.26 -7.20 -32.10
CA ASP A 25 8.03 -7.93 -31.79
C ASP A 25 8.33 -9.18 -30.95
N LYS A 26 9.60 -9.57 -30.85
CA LYS A 26 10.00 -10.71 -30.05
C LYS A 26 10.04 -10.32 -28.58
N GLN A 27 9.12 -10.88 -27.81
CA GLN A 27 9.15 -10.79 -26.36
C GLN A 27 10.28 -11.69 -25.83
N TRP A 28 11.37 -11.07 -25.38
CA TRP A 28 12.58 -11.78 -24.95
C TRP A 28 12.51 -12.31 -23.51
N GLY A 29 11.44 -11.99 -22.78
CA GLY A 29 11.22 -12.45 -21.42
C GLY A 29 9.99 -11.83 -20.76
N THR A 30 9.82 -12.15 -19.49
CA THR A 30 8.75 -11.67 -18.61
C THR A 30 9.32 -11.26 -17.27
N ILE A 31 8.68 -10.32 -16.59
CA ILE A 31 8.95 -9.97 -15.19
C ILE A 31 7.63 -9.91 -14.43
N SER A 32 7.65 -10.35 -13.17
CA SER A 32 6.51 -10.40 -12.27
C SER A 32 6.96 -10.21 -10.82
N VAL A 33 6.02 -9.76 -9.98
CA VAL A 33 6.19 -9.63 -8.54
C VAL A 33 5.18 -10.53 -7.84
N ASP A 34 5.62 -11.21 -6.78
CA ASP A 34 4.80 -12.22 -6.07
C ASP A 34 3.63 -11.60 -5.30
N ILE A 35 3.81 -10.40 -4.74
CA ILE A 35 2.77 -9.64 -4.06
C ILE A 35 2.77 -8.18 -4.54
N PRO A 36 1.60 -7.61 -4.93
CA PRO A 36 1.54 -6.23 -5.40
C PRO A 36 1.61 -5.20 -4.26
N ILE A 37 1.29 -5.62 -3.03
CA ILE A 37 1.32 -4.78 -1.83
C ILE A 37 2.10 -5.54 -0.74
N LEU A 38 3.15 -4.93 -0.22
CA LEU A 38 3.94 -5.42 0.91
C LEU A 38 3.65 -4.61 2.15
N GLU A 39 3.12 -5.26 3.18
CA GLU A 39 2.94 -4.66 4.51
C GLU A 39 4.22 -4.82 5.36
N LEU A 40 4.82 -3.69 5.75
CA LEU A 40 5.91 -3.69 6.73
C LEU A 40 5.35 -3.74 8.15
N PRO A 41 5.81 -4.65 9.02
CA PRO A 41 5.39 -4.66 10.42
C PRO A 41 5.90 -3.41 11.14
N TYR A 42 5.14 -2.90 12.11
CA TYR A 42 5.64 -1.89 13.05
C TYR A 42 6.76 -2.51 13.89
N THR A 43 7.99 -2.03 13.75
CA THR A 43 9.13 -2.45 14.59
C THR A 43 9.55 -1.28 15.48
N SER A 44 9.39 -1.42 16.80
CA SER A 44 10.18 -0.60 17.73
C SER A 44 11.66 -0.90 17.47
N THR A 45 12.49 0.13 17.59
CA THR A 45 13.85 0.33 17.07
C THR A 45 14.93 -0.73 17.37
N ASP A 46 14.60 -1.91 17.89
CA ASP A 46 15.60 -2.83 18.46
C ASP A 46 15.99 -4.00 17.56
N ASN A 47 15.19 -4.37 16.54
CA ASN A 47 15.65 -5.27 15.46
C ASN A 47 14.67 -5.30 14.25
N PRO A 48 14.78 -4.37 13.30
CA PRO A 48 13.93 -4.39 12.13
C PRO A 48 14.28 -5.57 11.20
N GLN A 49 13.44 -6.61 11.20
CA GLN A 49 13.61 -7.73 10.28
C GLN A 49 13.15 -7.31 8.87
N PRO A 50 14.04 -7.27 7.86
CA PRO A 50 13.68 -6.86 6.51
C PRO A 50 12.68 -7.84 5.92
N LYS A 51 11.63 -7.32 5.28
CA LYS A 51 10.69 -8.12 4.51
C LYS A 51 11.24 -8.37 3.13
N LYS A 52 11.00 -9.57 2.60
CA LYS A 52 11.42 -9.95 1.26
C LYS A 52 10.26 -9.77 0.31
N ILE A 53 10.50 -9.14 -0.82
CA ILE A 53 9.61 -9.22 -1.96
C ILE A 53 10.32 -9.96 -3.09
N LYS A 54 9.61 -10.93 -3.66
CA LYS A 54 10.14 -11.77 -4.74
C LYS A 54 9.79 -11.14 -6.08
N ILE A 55 10.82 -10.90 -6.88
CA ILE A 55 10.73 -10.56 -8.30
C ILE A 55 11.17 -11.78 -9.08
N PHE A 56 10.41 -12.19 -10.09
CA PHE A 56 10.72 -13.38 -10.87
C PHE A 56 10.25 -13.25 -12.31
N GLY A 57 10.70 -14.15 -13.16
CA GLY A 57 10.35 -14.12 -14.57
C GLY A 57 11.03 -15.22 -15.37
N THR A 58 10.84 -15.14 -16.66
CA THR A 58 11.43 -16.05 -17.64
C THR A 58 12.14 -15.27 -18.74
N VAL A 59 13.14 -15.89 -19.36
CA VAL A 59 13.81 -15.35 -20.55
C VAL A 59 13.83 -16.38 -21.67
N GLU A 60 13.78 -15.89 -22.89
CA GLU A 60 13.96 -16.69 -24.09
C GLU A 60 15.45 -16.92 -24.37
N GLU A 61 15.78 -18.11 -24.89
CA GLU A 61 17.14 -18.53 -25.22
C GLU A 61 18.13 -18.41 -24.03
N PRO A 62 17.90 -19.10 -22.90
CA PRO A 62 18.66 -18.91 -21.66
C PRO A 62 20.12 -19.33 -21.72
N ARG A 63 20.59 -19.92 -22.83
CA ARG A 63 22.01 -20.23 -23.07
C ARG A 63 22.78 -19.05 -23.70
N SER A 64 22.08 -18.04 -24.19
CA SER A 64 22.65 -16.90 -24.92
C SER A 64 23.18 -15.79 -24.01
N SER A 65 22.76 -15.75 -22.74
CA SER A 65 23.34 -14.95 -21.66
C SER A 65 23.19 -15.73 -20.36
N ALA A 66 23.96 -15.41 -19.33
CA ALA A 66 23.79 -16.00 -18.01
C ALA A 66 23.04 -15.09 -17.03
N TYR A 67 22.80 -13.82 -17.40
CA TYR A 67 22.34 -12.80 -16.46
C TYR A 67 21.23 -11.90 -17.00
N VAL A 68 20.24 -11.62 -16.17
CA VAL A 68 19.26 -10.52 -16.33
C VAL A 68 19.75 -9.33 -15.54
N ASP A 69 19.71 -8.16 -16.17
CA ASP A 69 20.03 -6.87 -15.56
C ASP A 69 18.72 -6.20 -15.12
N MET A 70 18.66 -5.74 -13.88
CA MET A 70 17.50 -5.08 -13.29
C MET A 70 17.89 -3.71 -12.76
N ILE A 71 16.94 -2.77 -12.80
CA ILE A 71 17.05 -1.48 -12.12
C ILE A 71 15.88 -1.38 -11.15
N ILE A 72 16.17 -1.35 -9.85
CA ILE A 72 15.20 -1.12 -8.80
C ILE A 72 15.14 0.39 -8.56
N THR A 73 13.93 0.96 -8.56
CA THR A 73 13.70 2.37 -8.23
C THR A 73 12.89 2.44 -6.94
N GLU A 74 13.43 3.16 -5.95
CA GLU A 74 12.79 3.40 -4.66
C GLU A 74 11.75 4.54 -4.75
N PRO A 75 10.88 4.72 -3.74
CA PRO A 75 9.81 5.73 -3.77
C PRO A 75 10.31 7.18 -3.86
N ASP A 76 11.53 7.46 -3.43
CA ASP A 76 12.19 8.76 -3.55
C ASP A 76 12.81 9.01 -4.93
N GLY A 77 12.80 8.00 -5.81
CA GLY A 77 13.37 8.03 -7.15
C GLY A 77 14.81 7.55 -7.24
N GLU A 78 15.44 7.17 -6.13
CA GLU A 78 16.79 6.59 -6.14
C GLU A 78 16.80 5.23 -6.83
N THR A 79 17.86 4.95 -7.59
CA THR A 79 17.93 3.73 -8.43
C THR A 79 19.13 2.85 -8.09
N TYR A 80 18.91 1.54 -8.08
CA TYR A 80 19.91 0.54 -7.73
C TYR A 80 19.97 -0.57 -8.81
N PRO A 81 21.10 -0.74 -9.51
CA PRO A 81 21.27 -1.80 -10.49
C PRO A 81 21.52 -3.15 -9.79
N VAL A 82 20.87 -4.21 -10.29
CA VAL A 82 21.02 -5.58 -9.79
C VAL A 82 21.18 -6.53 -10.96
N ARG A 83 22.18 -7.41 -10.91
CA ARG A 83 22.44 -8.42 -11.93
C ARG A 83 22.21 -9.81 -11.34
N ILE A 84 21.27 -10.58 -11.91
CA ILE A 84 20.88 -11.89 -11.39
C ILE A 84 21.14 -13.01 -12.38
N ARG A 85 21.42 -14.21 -11.88
CA ARG A 85 21.72 -15.37 -12.72
C ARG A 85 20.44 -16.06 -13.19
N VAL A 86 20.39 -16.40 -14.46
CA VAL A 86 19.30 -17.18 -15.06
C VAL A 86 19.61 -18.68 -14.94
N SER A 87 18.60 -19.46 -14.60
CA SER A 87 18.70 -20.92 -14.59
C SER A 87 18.86 -21.49 -16.00
N GLY A 88 19.34 -22.73 -16.14
CA GLY A 88 19.44 -23.39 -17.45
C GLY A 88 18.10 -23.57 -18.18
N GLN A 89 16.98 -23.40 -17.48
CA GLN A 89 15.62 -23.47 -18.01
C GLN A 89 15.02 -22.09 -18.34
N GLY A 90 15.75 -21.00 -18.10
CA GLY A 90 15.30 -19.63 -18.39
C GLY A 90 14.53 -18.94 -17.29
N ASN A 91 14.26 -19.61 -16.16
CA ASN A 91 13.67 -18.97 -14.99
C ASN A 91 14.73 -18.15 -14.23
N TYR A 92 14.32 -17.03 -13.67
CA TYR A 92 15.11 -16.24 -12.75
C TYR A 92 14.25 -15.73 -11.58
N GLU A 93 14.91 -15.45 -10.46
CA GLU A 93 14.27 -14.81 -9.32
C GLU A 93 15.28 -13.95 -8.55
N ASN A 94 14.77 -12.90 -7.92
CA ASN A 94 15.48 -12.03 -7.01
C ASN A 94 14.60 -11.74 -5.78
N PHE A 95 15.24 -11.49 -4.64
CA PHE A 95 14.55 -11.06 -3.44
C PHE A 95 15.05 -9.67 -3.06
N ILE A 96 14.15 -8.68 -3.09
CA ILE A 96 14.45 -7.34 -2.60
C ILE A 96 14.16 -7.32 -1.10
N LEU A 97 15.13 -6.88 -0.32
CA LEU A 97 15.01 -6.71 1.12
C LEU A 97 14.53 -5.30 1.40
N ILE A 98 13.30 -5.18 1.89
CA ILE A 98 12.70 -3.90 2.23
C ILE A 98 12.73 -3.77 3.74
N CYS A 99 13.52 -2.80 4.18
CA CYS A 99 13.48 -2.33 5.55
C CYS A 99 12.92 -0.90 5.59
N CYS A 100 13.18 -0.20 6.66
CA CYS A 100 12.08 0.18 7.51
C CYS A 100 11.84 1.66 7.35
N ASN A 101 10.56 2.05 7.26
CA ASN A 101 10.12 3.38 6.85
C ASN A 101 10.31 3.69 5.34
N ALA A 102 10.78 2.74 4.54
CA ALA A 102 10.85 2.87 3.08
C ALA A 102 9.47 2.56 2.46
N VAL A 103 8.48 3.36 2.87
CA VAL A 103 7.07 3.25 2.48
C VAL A 103 6.88 4.02 1.17
N GLY A 104 6.09 3.45 0.27
CA GLY A 104 5.76 4.08 -0.99
C GLY A 104 5.83 3.10 -2.16
N LYS A 105 5.75 3.66 -3.36
CA LYS A 105 5.67 2.90 -4.60
C LYS A 105 7.06 2.60 -5.16
N TYR A 106 7.37 1.32 -5.32
CA TYR A 106 8.59 0.86 -5.94
C TYR A 106 8.35 0.46 -7.40
N SER A 107 9.40 0.51 -8.20
CA SER A 107 9.38 -0.08 -9.55
C SER A 107 10.65 -0.85 -9.85
N VAL A 108 10.53 -1.90 -10.67
CA VAL A 108 11.65 -2.71 -11.14
C VAL A 108 11.55 -2.83 -12.65
N SER A 109 12.59 -2.38 -13.35
CA SER A 109 12.78 -2.60 -14.78
C SER A 109 13.75 -3.76 -14.98
N ALA A 110 13.50 -4.61 -15.98
CA ALA A 110 14.41 -5.70 -16.32
C ALA A 110 14.82 -5.68 -17.79
N GLU A 111 16.05 -6.11 -18.04
CA GLU A 111 16.70 -6.20 -19.33
C GLU A 111 17.42 -7.54 -19.50
N TRP A 112 17.30 -8.13 -20.69
CA TRP A 112 17.97 -9.35 -21.09
C TRP A 112 18.67 -9.14 -22.43
N LYS A 113 20.00 -9.33 -22.49
CA LYS A 113 20.81 -9.16 -23.71
C LYS A 113 20.67 -7.78 -24.38
N GLY A 114 20.41 -6.70 -23.64
CA GLY A 114 20.15 -5.38 -24.25
C GLY A 114 18.67 -5.11 -24.57
N TYR A 115 17.78 -6.08 -24.34
CA TYR A 115 16.34 -5.94 -24.62
C TYR A 115 15.57 -5.74 -23.33
N HIS A 116 14.75 -4.69 -23.27
CA HIS A 116 13.81 -4.49 -22.17
C HIS A 116 12.77 -5.61 -22.18
N ILE A 117 12.65 -6.34 -21.07
CA ILE A 117 11.72 -7.48 -20.93
C ILE A 117 10.52 -7.16 -20.02
N GLY A 118 10.46 -5.95 -19.49
CA GLY A 118 9.28 -5.40 -18.82
C GLY A 118 9.60 -4.63 -17.55
N ASN A 119 8.53 -4.09 -16.96
CA ASN A 119 8.53 -3.35 -15.71
C ASN A 119 7.44 -3.88 -14.77
N VAL A 120 7.72 -3.87 -13.46
CA VAL A 120 6.73 -4.16 -12.42
C VAL A 120 6.75 -3.09 -11.35
N THR A 121 5.61 -2.90 -10.69
CA THR A 121 5.48 -2.01 -9.55
C THR A 121 4.85 -2.74 -8.38
N PHE A 122 5.22 -2.35 -7.17
CA PHE A 122 4.57 -2.82 -5.95
C PHE A 122 4.56 -1.69 -4.92
N ASP A 123 3.54 -1.70 -4.07
CA ASP A 123 3.37 -0.72 -3.01
C ASP A 123 3.89 -1.28 -1.70
N VAL A 124 4.72 -0.51 -1.01
CA VAL A 124 5.12 -0.81 0.36
C VAL A 124 4.31 0.08 1.28
N VAL A 125 3.49 -0.54 2.13
CA VAL A 125 2.67 0.16 3.11
C VAL A 125 3.14 -0.19 4.51
N ALA A 126 3.17 0.80 5.40
CA ALA A 126 3.37 0.51 6.81
C ALA A 126 2.10 -0.17 7.33
N LYS A 127 2.23 -1.36 7.92
CA LYS A 127 1.16 -1.92 8.73
C LYS A 127 0.92 -0.94 9.89
N PRO A 128 -0.31 -0.47 10.11
CA PRO A 128 -0.59 0.36 11.27
C PRO A 128 -0.12 -0.41 12.50
N LYS A 129 0.61 0.27 13.38
CA LYS A 129 1.05 -0.28 14.66
C LYS A 129 -0.16 -0.94 15.32
N PRO A 130 -0.14 -2.28 15.56
CA PRO A 130 -1.02 -2.82 16.59
C PRO A 130 -0.57 -2.13 17.87
N GLN A 131 -1.38 -1.21 18.39
CA GLN A 131 -1.07 -0.57 19.66
C GLN A 131 -1.18 -1.63 20.75
N THR A 132 -0.06 -2.26 21.11
CA THR A 132 0.16 -2.69 22.48
C THR A 132 0.49 -1.43 23.26
N ILE A 133 -0.51 -0.92 23.99
CA ILE A 133 -0.33 0.12 24.99
C ILE A 133 0.67 -0.44 26.01
N THR A 134 1.77 0.28 26.26
CA THR A 134 2.61 0.00 27.42
C THR A 134 1.86 0.48 28.65
N SER A 135 1.01 -0.38 29.20
CA SER A 135 0.54 -0.33 30.58
C SER A 135 0.34 -1.78 31.02
N PRO A 136 0.82 -2.18 32.21
CA PRO A 136 0.92 -3.59 32.57
C PRO A 136 -0.47 -4.16 32.81
N THR A 137 -0.62 -5.45 32.53
CA THR A 137 -1.71 -6.37 32.98
C THR A 137 -2.64 -6.83 31.85
N PRO A 138 -2.84 -8.15 31.68
CA PRO A 138 -3.48 -8.79 30.52
C PRO A 138 -5.01 -8.85 30.68
N THR A 139 -5.74 -8.77 29.57
CA THR A 139 -6.90 -9.63 29.22
C THR A 139 -7.46 -9.13 27.88
N ALA A 140 -7.30 -9.94 26.85
CA ALA A 140 -7.80 -9.70 25.50
C ALA A 140 -9.24 -10.21 25.37
N GLU A 141 -10.10 -9.48 24.66
CA GLU A 141 -11.36 -9.99 24.10
C GLU A 141 -11.57 -9.48 22.66
N PRO A 142 -12.30 -10.23 21.81
CA PRO A 142 -12.22 -10.14 20.35
C PRO A 142 -13.06 -9.01 19.77
N VAL A 143 -12.52 -8.28 18.79
CA VAL A 143 -13.29 -7.32 18.00
C VAL A 143 -13.96 -8.07 16.83
N THR A 144 -15.29 -8.07 16.79
CA THR A 144 -16.10 -8.64 15.69
C THR A 144 -16.20 -7.66 14.52
N VAL A 145 -16.05 -8.15 13.29
CA VAL A 145 -16.23 -7.37 12.05
C VAL A 145 -17.68 -6.89 11.93
N ILE A 146 -17.91 -5.61 11.63
CA ILE A 146 -19.25 -5.03 11.50
C ILE A 146 -19.79 -5.30 10.08
N PRO A 147 -21.03 -5.80 9.92
CA PRO A 147 -21.62 -5.99 8.60
C PRO A 147 -21.74 -4.68 7.80
N ASP A 148 -21.39 -4.71 6.51
CA ASP A 148 -21.37 -3.51 5.66
C ASP A 148 -22.74 -2.82 5.50
N TRP A 149 -23.87 -3.53 5.70
CA TRP A 149 -25.20 -2.91 5.63
C TRP A 149 -25.42 -1.83 6.70
N ILE A 150 -24.63 -1.84 7.79
CA ILE A 150 -24.65 -0.80 8.82
C ILE A 150 -24.08 0.53 8.31
N LYS A 151 -23.08 0.49 7.42
CA LYS A 151 -22.39 1.67 6.88
C LYS A 151 -23.34 2.60 6.11
N ILE A 152 -24.38 2.05 5.48
CA ILE A 152 -25.41 2.82 4.77
C ILE A 152 -26.11 3.79 5.73
N HIS A 153 -26.44 3.32 6.95
CA HIS A 153 -27.11 4.14 7.96
C HIS A 153 -26.18 5.20 8.55
N ALA A 154 -24.88 4.92 8.64
CA ALA A 154 -23.86 5.89 9.06
C ALA A 154 -23.73 7.05 8.06
N GLY A 155 -23.77 6.75 6.77
CA GLY A 155 -23.79 7.76 5.71
C GLY A 155 -25.01 8.67 5.82
N TRP A 156 -26.21 8.10 5.96
CA TRP A 156 -27.45 8.88 6.12
C TRP A 156 -27.44 9.76 7.38
N TRP A 157 -26.80 9.30 8.46
CA TRP A 157 -26.62 10.13 9.64
C TRP A 157 -25.63 11.29 9.40
N ALA A 158 -24.49 11.01 8.77
CA ALA A 158 -23.49 12.04 8.45
C ALA A 158 -24.03 13.13 7.50
N GLU A 159 -24.86 12.74 6.54
CA GLU A 159 -25.52 13.65 5.59
C GLU A 159 -26.71 14.42 6.19
N GLY A 160 -27.09 14.12 7.44
CA GLY A 160 -28.20 14.78 8.14
C GLY A 160 -29.59 14.28 7.72
N HIS A 161 -29.69 13.16 7.01
CA HIS A 161 -30.95 12.50 6.68
C HIS A 161 -31.57 11.77 7.88
N ILE A 162 -30.74 11.38 8.86
CA ILE A 162 -31.15 10.81 10.15
C ILE A 162 -30.67 11.74 11.27
N ASP A 163 -31.52 11.96 12.29
CA ASP A 163 -31.13 12.71 13.47
C ASP A 163 -30.27 11.89 14.45
N ASP A 164 -29.57 12.58 15.34
CA ASP A 164 -28.66 11.94 16.30
C ASP A 164 -29.39 10.93 17.19
N PHE A 165 -30.60 11.26 17.64
CA PHE A 165 -31.39 10.37 18.50
C PHE A 165 -31.68 9.02 17.82
N THR A 166 -32.13 9.06 16.57
CA THR A 166 -32.49 7.88 15.77
C THR A 166 -31.25 7.03 15.48
N TYR A 167 -30.14 7.67 15.13
CA TYR A 167 -28.90 6.95 14.86
C TYR A 167 -28.36 6.24 16.11
N LEU A 168 -28.30 6.95 17.24
CA LEU A 168 -27.79 6.41 18.49
C LEU A 168 -28.67 5.29 19.07
N LEU A 169 -29.97 5.31 18.81
CA LEU A 169 -30.85 4.17 19.10
C LEU A 169 -30.46 2.93 18.28
N GLY A 170 -30.17 3.10 17.00
CA GLY A 170 -29.67 2.04 16.14
C GLY A 170 -28.37 1.44 16.67
N ILE A 171 -27.41 2.29 17.07
CA ILE A 171 -26.14 1.84 17.67
C ILE A 171 -26.37 1.05 18.97
N GLN A 172 -27.22 1.54 19.87
CA GLN A 172 -27.57 0.81 21.10
C GLN A 172 -28.11 -0.60 20.80
N TYR A 173 -28.97 -0.72 19.79
CA TYR A 173 -29.49 -2.01 19.35
C TYR A 173 -28.38 -2.94 18.83
N LEU A 174 -27.48 -2.43 17.98
CA LEU A 174 -26.37 -3.24 17.44
C LEU A 174 -25.43 -3.75 18.53
N ILE A 175 -25.19 -2.93 19.56
CA ILE A 175 -24.39 -3.32 20.72
C ILE A 175 -25.10 -4.42 21.51
N LYS A 176 -26.39 -4.25 21.77
CA LYS A 176 -27.21 -5.22 22.50
C LYS A 176 -27.26 -6.59 21.81
N GLU A 177 -27.40 -6.60 20.48
CA GLU A 177 -27.45 -7.84 19.70
C GLU A 177 -26.06 -8.47 19.45
N GLY A 178 -24.98 -7.84 19.94
CA GLY A 178 -23.61 -8.33 19.74
C GLY A 178 -23.11 -8.20 18.30
N ILE A 179 -23.80 -7.44 17.45
CA ILE A 179 -23.40 -7.14 16.08
C ILE A 179 -22.24 -6.14 16.08
N MET A 180 -22.24 -5.22 17.05
CA MET A 180 -21.18 -4.25 17.29
C MET A 180 -20.62 -4.42 18.70
N VAL A 181 -19.39 -4.91 18.81
CA VAL A 181 -18.72 -5.05 20.10
C VAL A 181 -17.98 -3.76 20.44
N ILE A 182 -18.40 -3.10 21.52
CA ILE A 182 -17.69 -1.94 22.06
C ILE A 182 -16.67 -2.43 23.07
N PRO A 183 -15.38 -2.09 22.92
CA PRO A 183 -14.39 -2.44 23.92
C PRO A 183 -14.78 -1.87 25.29
N PRO A 184 -14.52 -2.61 26.39
CA PRO A 184 -14.90 -2.18 27.73
C PRO A 184 -14.48 -0.73 28.00
N THR A 185 -15.42 0.09 28.48
CA THR A 185 -15.17 1.49 28.83
C THR A 185 -15.98 1.86 30.06
N GLU A 186 -15.41 2.67 30.94
CA GLU A 186 -16.10 3.15 32.13
C GLU A 186 -17.01 4.32 31.75
N THR A 187 -18.31 4.17 31.96
CA THR A 187 -19.27 5.26 31.80
C THR A 187 -19.02 6.30 32.88
N ILE A 188 -18.61 7.49 32.47
CA ILE A 188 -18.52 8.66 33.33
C ILE A 188 -19.94 9.20 33.42
N GLU A 189 -20.59 9.06 34.58
CA GLU A 189 -21.90 9.67 34.81
C GLU A 189 -21.76 11.20 34.77
N SER A 190 -22.04 11.78 33.61
CA SER A 190 -22.19 13.20 33.41
C SER A 190 -23.67 13.56 33.57
N SER A 191 -23.96 14.51 34.46
CA SER A 191 -25.31 14.96 34.79
C SER A 191 -25.91 15.96 33.78
N GLY A 192 -25.42 16.00 32.53
CA GLY A 192 -25.83 16.98 31.52
C GLY A 192 -26.22 16.33 30.19
N SER A 193 -27.09 17.00 29.42
CA SER A 193 -27.43 16.62 28.05
C SER A 193 -26.20 16.75 27.16
N GLN A 194 -25.50 15.64 26.90
CA GLN A 194 -24.34 15.63 26.01
C GLN A 194 -24.77 15.44 24.57
N GLU A 195 -24.75 16.58 23.87
CA GLU A 195 -24.86 16.68 22.41
C GLU A 195 -23.74 15.89 21.72
N VAL A 196 -24.02 15.32 20.55
CA VAL A 196 -23.05 14.51 19.83
C VAL A 196 -21.98 15.42 19.23
N PRO A 197 -20.69 15.22 19.55
CA PRO A 197 -19.64 16.01 18.92
C PRO A 197 -19.58 15.78 17.40
N GLU A 198 -19.36 16.87 16.65
CA GLU A 198 -19.33 16.85 15.18
C GLU A 198 -18.27 15.90 14.59
N TRP A 199 -17.15 15.71 15.28
CA TRP A 199 -16.11 14.77 14.86
C TRP A 199 -16.60 13.31 14.82
N ILE A 200 -17.58 12.93 15.66
CA ILE A 200 -18.17 11.58 15.62
C ILE A 200 -18.99 11.41 14.34
N LYS A 201 -19.74 12.46 13.97
CA LYS A 201 -20.58 12.48 12.79
C LYS A 201 -19.74 12.46 11.51
N ASN A 202 -18.63 13.18 11.49
CA ASN A 202 -17.65 13.13 10.41
C ASN A 202 -17.02 11.73 10.28
N ASN A 203 -16.67 11.09 11.40
CA ASN A 203 -16.17 9.72 11.38
C ASN A 203 -17.19 8.72 10.82
N ALA A 204 -18.49 8.90 11.09
CA ALA A 204 -19.52 8.05 10.50
C ALA A 204 -19.60 8.18 8.97
N GLY A 205 -19.44 9.40 8.44
CA GLY A 205 -19.34 9.64 6.99
C GLY A 205 -18.12 8.96 6.39
N TRP A 206 -16.94 9.17 6.99
CA TRP A 206 -15.71 8.51 6.54
C TRP A 206 -15.78 6.98 6.64
N TRP A 207 -16.48 6.45 7.63
CA TRP A 207 -16.68 5.00 7.77
C TRP A 207 -17.62 4.46 6.69
N ALA A 208 -18.67 5.21 6.35
CA ALA A 208 -19.60 4.87 5.27
C ALA A 208 -18.92 4.87 3.89
N GLU A 209 -17.98 5.79 3.68
CA GLU A 209 -17.18 5.90 2.45
C GLU A 209 -15.98 4.93 2.40
N GLY A 210 -15.74 4.17 3.49
CA GLY A 210 -14.63 3.22 3.58
C GLY A 210 -13.25 3.88 3.81
N HIS A 211 -13.23 5.16 4.19
CA HIS A 211 -12.00 5.90 4.51
C HIS A 211 -11.44 5.57 5.89
N ILE A 212 -12.28 5.10 6.82
CA ILE A 212 -11.84 4.59 8.13
C ILE A 212 -12.40 3.18 8.37
N ASP A 213 -11.70 2.41 9.20
CA ASP A 213 -12.09 1.04 9.55
C ASP A 213 -13.14 0.98 10.68
N ASP A 214 -13.72 -0.20 10.86
CA ASP A 214 -14.72 -0.49 11.89
C ASP A 214 -14.24 -0.15 13.30
N PHE A 215 -12.95 -0.35 13.59
CA PHE A 215 -12.38 -0.08 14.90
C PHE A 215 -12.29 1.43 15.20
N THR A 216 -11.88 2.21 14.20
CA THR A 216 -11.78 3.68 14.29
C THR A 216 -13.16 4.28 14.47
N TYR A 217 -14.14 3.76 13.73
CA TYR A 217 -15.54 4.13 13.90
C TYR A 217 -16.08 3.73 15.30
N VAL A 218 -15.85 2.49 15.73
CA VAL A 218 -16.23 1.96 17.05
C VAL A 218 -15.58 2.73 18.19
N SER A 219 -14.37 3.28 18.02
CA SER A 219 -13.72 4.13 19.03
C SER A 219 -14.49 5.45 19.25
N GLY A 220 -15.11 6.00 18.20
CA GLY A 220 -16.04 7.12 18.33
C GLY A 220 -17.30 6.72 19.11
N ILE A 221 -17.87 5.56 18.80
CA ILE A 221 -19.03 5.03 19.55
C ILE A 221 -18.68 4.73 21.01
N GLN A 222 -17.49 4.19 21.27
CA GLN A 222 -16.96 3.94 22.61
C GLN A 222 -16.86 5.25 23.40
N TYR A 223 -16.45 6.35 22.76
CA TYR A 223 -16.46 7.66 23.40
C TYR A 223 -17.88 8.05 23.82
N LEU A 224 -18.89 7.86 22.97
CA LEU A 224 -20.29 8.15 23.30
C LEU A 224 -20.83 7.29 24.45
N VAL A 225 -20.40 6.03 24.55
CA VAL A 225 -20.69 5.17 25.71
C VAL A 225 -20.01 5.72 26.96
N LYS A 226 -18.72 6.05 26.85
CA LYS A 226 -17.91 6.59 27.96
C LYS A 226 -18.49 7.87 28.53
N VAL A 227 -18.99 8.77 27.68
CA VAL A 227 -19.58 10.03 28.15
C VAL A 227 -21.04 9.89 28.58
N GLY A 228 -21.66 8.71 28.44
CA GLY A 228 -23.04 8.47 28.87
C GLY A 228 -24.10 8.91 27.86
N THR A 229 -23.71 9.32 26.65
CA THR A 229 -24.62 9.64 25.54
C THR A 229 -25.29 8.37 24.98
N ILE A 230 -24.54 7.26 24.89
CA ILE A 230 -25.08 5.92 24.62
C ILE A 230 -25.10 5.14 25.93
N LYS A 231 -26.23 4.49 26.25
CA LYS A 231 -26.34 3.60 27.40
C LYS A 231 -26.35 2.15 26.93
N VAL A 232 -25.44 1.35 27.48
CA VAL A 232 -25.40 -0.10 27.26
C VAL A 232 -25.96 -0.75 28.52
N SER A 233 -27.09 -1.45 28.40
CA SER A 233 -27.84 -2.07 29.50
C SER A 233 -28.15 -3.53 29.23
#